data_AF-X1B091-F1
#
_entry.id   AF-X1B091-F1
#
_cell.length_a   1.000
_cell.length_b   1.000
_cell.length_c   1.000
_cell.angle_alpha   90.00
_cell.angle_beta   90.00
_cell.angle_gamma   90.00
#
_symmetry.space_group_name_H-M   'P 1'
#
loop_
_entity.id
_entity.type
_entity.pdbx_description
1 polymer ?
#
loop_
_entity_poly.entity_id
_entity_poly.type
_entity_poly.pdbx_seq_one_letter_code
_entity_poly.pdbx_strand_id
1 'polypeptide(L)'
;MPPFGGFSETKTRTTSIPGQFFGELLPAIDHLGELKVTLYLLWRFDRMEGTFRYLQRSDFIQDGRFISGMGETTEETEVLLDESLKRAVARGTLLLADVNLDGRKVGLYFLNSPKGEAAVRAINNGQWRDTGKKHAPVELIQETPNIFRLYEEHIGPLTPMIAEALGEAEDTYPPIWIEEA
;
A
#
# COMPACT_ATOMS: atom_id res chain seq x y z
N MET A 1 27.41 19.72 -0.70
CA MET A 1 26.11 20.30 -1.11
C MET A 1 25.99 21.72 -0.54
N PRO A 2 25.34 22.66 -1.23
CA PRO A 2 24.98 23.94 -0.64
C PRO A 2 24.04 23.72 0.57
N PRO A 3 24.02 24.65 1.55
CA PRO A 3 23.13 24.53 2.71
C PRO A 3 21.66 24.54 2.31
N PHE A 4 20.81 23.88 3.11
CA PHE A 4 19.36 23.90 2.92
C PHE A 4 18.81 25.32 3.11
N GLY A 5 18.13 25.86 2.10
CA GLY A 5 17.64 27.25 2.06
C GLY A 5 16.37 27.53 2.86
N GLY A 6 15.87 26.56 3.64
CA GLY A 6 14.61 26.67 4.38
C GLY A 6 13.39 26.22 3.58
N PHE A 7 12.23 26.21 4.24
CA PHE A 7 10.94 25.87 3.62
C PHE A 7 10.27 27.12 3.06
N SER A 8 9.76 27.06 1.82
CA SER A 8 9.07 28.20 1.19
C SER A 8 7.65 28.39 1.73
N GLU A 9 7.20 29.64 1.87
CA GLU A 9 5.81 29.98 2.27
C GLU A 9 4.76 29.76 1.16
N THR A 10 5.19 29.54 -0.08
CA THR A 10 4.29 29.15 -1.18
C THR A 10 3.60 27.83 -0.87
N LYS A 11 2.31 27.71 -1.19
CA LYS A 11 1.48 26.50 -0.99
C LYS A 11 2.09 25.27 -1.66
N THR A 12 3.00 24.62 -0.95
CA THR A 12 3.60 23.34 -1.32
C THR A 12 2.73 22.22 -0.77
N ARG A 13 2.58 21.14 -1.54
CA ARG A 13 1.80 19.98 -1.12
C ARG A 13 2.45 19.35 0.11
N THR A 14 1.80 19.48 1.26
CA THR A 14 2.22 18.85 2.51
C THR A 14 2.03 17.34 2.44
N THR A 15 2.77 16.62 3.27
CA THR A 15 2.59 15.17 3.44
C THR A 15 2.23 14.96 4.90
N SER A 16 1.05 14.43 5.16
CA SER A 16 0.60 14.12 6.51
C SER A 16 1.30 12.86 7.00
N ILE A 17 1.93 12.95 8.17
CA ILE A 17 2.54 11.80 8.85
C ILE A 17 1.63 11.41 10.02
N PRO A 18 1.20 10.14 10.13
CA PRO A 18 0.36 9.69 11.23
C PRO A 18 1.03 9.94 12.60
N GLY A 19 0.26 10.33 13.62
CA GLY A 19 0.81 10.55 14.97
C GLY A 19 1.51 9.31 15.55
N GLN A 20 1.01 8.12 15.21
CA GLN A 20 1.61 6.83 15.58
C GLN A 20 3.06 6.68 15.09
N PHE A 21 3.43 7.30 13.96
CA PHE A 21 4.81 7.33 13.51
C PHE A 21 5.72 7.92 14.59
N PHE A 22 5.35 9.06 15.18
CA PHE A 22 6.18 9.73 16.18
C PHE A 22 6.14 9.05 17.55
N GLY A 23 5.00 8.47 17.93
CA GLY A 23 4.82 7.84 19.24
C GLY A 23 5.41 6.44 19.35
N GLU A 24 5.39 5.66 18.26
CA GLU A 24 5.71 4.23 18.30
C GLU A 24 6.83 3.87 17.33
N LEU A 25 6.68 4.24 16.05
CA LEU A 25 7.58 3.74 15.01
C LEU A 25 8.95 4.44 15.04
N LEU A 26 8.98 5.76 15.12
CA LEU A 26 10.21 6.57 15.10
C LEU A 26 11.14 6.22 16.26
N PRO A 27 10.68 6.08 17.52
CA PRO A 27 11.55 5.63 18.63
C PRO A 27 12.13 4.23 18.43
N ALA A 28 11.43 3.36 17.70
CA ALA A 28 11.90 2.01 17.43
C ALA A 28 12.98 1.98 16.34
N ILE A 29 12.89 2.86 15.33
CA ILE A 29 13.84 2.90 14.21
C ILE A 29 15.23 3.34 14.69
N ASP A 30 16.21 2.44 14.58
CA ASP A 30 17.61 2.62 14.99
C ASP A 30 18.58 2.73 13.81
N HIS A 31 18.06 2.67 12.58
CA HIS A 31 18.85 2.72 11.35
C HIS A 31 18.46 3.90 10.46
N LEU A 32 19.43 4.72 10.07
CA LEU A 32 19.20 5.93 9.28
C LEU A 32 18.58 5.62 7.91
N GLY A 33 19.05 4.58 7.23
CA GLY A 33 18.50 4.20 5.94
C GLY A 33 17.06 3.69 6.03
N GLU A 34 16.71 3.02 7.14
CA GLU A 34 15.33 2.56 7.40
C GLU A 34 14.41 3.77 7.59
N LEU A 35 14.87 4.78 8.34
CA LEU A 35 14.14 6.03 8.53
C LEU A 35 13.90 6.76 7.19
N LYS A 36 14.94 6.88 6.35
CA LYS A 36 14.84 7.51 5.02
C LYS A 36 13.83 6.78 4.13
N VAL A 37 13.93 5.45 4.04
CA VAL A 37 12.98 4.62 3.27
C VAL A 37 11.55 4.78 3.79
N THR A 38 11.36 4.76 5.11
CA THR A 38 10.03 4.91 5.74
C THR A 38 9.40 6.26 5.39
N LEU A 39 10.13 7.35 5.57
CA LEU A 39 9.64 8.71 5.26
C LEU A 39 9.36 8.88 3.76
N TYR A 40 10.23 8.34 2.91
CA TYR A 40 10.04 8.36 1.46
C TYR A 40 8.77 7.61 1.05
N LEU A 41 8.52 6.43 1.64
CA LEU A 41 7.32 5.65 1.38
C LEU A 41 6.05 6.39 1.82
N LEU A 42 6.03 6.97 3.02
CA LEU A 42 4.87 7.78 3.47
C LEU A 42 4.57 8.93 2.50
N TRP A 43 5.61 9.62 2.03
CA TRP A 43 5.48 10.67 1.01
C TRP A 43 5.00 10.15 -0.35
N ARG A 44 5.48 8.98 -0.78
CA ARG A 44 5.15 8.39 -2.06
C ARG A 44 3.72 7.86 -2.07
N PHE A 45 3.31 7.14 -1.03
CA PHE A 45 1.96 6.60 -0.89
C PHE A 45 0.90 7.70 -0.86
N ASP A 46 1.16 8.85 -0.22
CA ASP A 46 0.25 10.00 -0.24
C ASP A 46 -0.02 10.54 -1.66
N ARG A 47 0.91 10.30 -2.59
CA ARG A 47 0.86 10.76 -3.98
C ARG A 47 0.42 9.70 -4.98
N MET A 48 0.22 8.47 -4.52
CA MET A 48 -0.23 7.36 -5.35
C MET A 48 -1.74 7.24 -5.27
N GLU A 49 -2.34 7.01 -6.42
CA GLU A 49 -3.76 6.69 -6.56
C GLU A 49 -3.95 5.17 -6.70
N GLY A 50 -5.18 4.70 -6.53
CA GLY A 50 -5.55 3.29 -6.63
C GLY A 50 -5.72 2.58 -5.28
N THR A 51 -6.46 1.47 -5.32
CA THR A 51 -6.90 0.72 -4.13
C THR A 51 -5.73 0.04 -3.42
N PHE A 52 -4.84 -0.59 -4.19
CA PHE A 52 -3.67 -1.31 -3.69
C PHE A 52 -2.39 -0.66 -4.20
N ARG A 53 -1.85 0.24 -3.38
CA ARG A 53 -0.61 0.95 -3.67
C ARG A 53 0.57 0.08 -3.25
N TYR A 54 1.59 0.00 -4.09
CA TYR A 54 2.84 -0.69 -3.80
C TYR A 54 4.03 -0.02 -4.48
N LEU A 55 5.22 -0.22 -3.95
CA LEU A 55 6.47 0.11 -4.64
C LEU A 55 7.30 -1.15 -4.90
N GLN A 56 8.08 -1.11 -5.96
CA GLN A 56 9.15 -2.07 -6.26
C GLN A 56 10.50 -1.46 -5.86
N ARG A 57 11.52 -2.30 -5.67
CA ARG A 57 12.90 -1.83 -5.47
C ARG A 57 13.33 -0.84 -6.56
N SER A 58 12.94 -1.11 -7.80
CA SER A 58 13.27 -0.30 -8.97
C SER A 58 12.72 1.13 -8.89
N ASP A 59 11.65 1.38 -8.13
CA ASP A 59 11.07 2.72 -7.96
C ASP A 59 11.98 3.64 -7.14
N PHE A 60 12.61 3.07 -6.11
CA PHE A 60 13.60 3.78 -5.29
C PHE A 60 14.85 4.10 -6.10
N ILE A 61 15.32 3.13 -6.90
CA ILE A 61 16.50 3.32 -7.76
C ILE A 61 16.26 4.38 -8.84
N GLN A 62 15.06 4.43 -9.41
CA GLN A 62 14.70 5.40 -10.45
C GLN A 62 14.53 6.82 -9.90
N ASP A 63 14.27 6.99 -8.60
CA ASP A 63 14.21 8.31 -7.96
C ASP A 63 15.61 8.81 -7.61
N GLY A 64 16.25 9.49 -8.57
CA GLY A 64 17.59 10.06 -8.42
C GLY A 64 17.76 10.96 -7.19
N ARG A 65 16.69 11.64 -6.73
CA ARG A 65 16.77 12.55 -5.57
C ARG A 65 16.77 11.78 -4.26
N PHE A 66 15.97 10.73 -4.17
CA PHE A 66 15.97 9.86 -3.00
C PHE A 66 17.25 9.03 -2.93
N ILE A 67 17.61 8.38 -4.04
CA ILE A 67 18.68 7.38 -4.06
C ILE A 67 20.05 8.00 -3.79
N SER A 68 20.31 9.21 -4.29
CA SER A 68 21.54 9.98 -4.00
C SER A 68 21.67 10.36 -2.52
N GLY A 69 20.59 10.29 -1.75
CA GLY A 69 20.60 10.49 -0.31
C GLY A 69 20.93 9.24 0.50
N MET A 70 21.09 8.06 -0.11
CA MET A 70 21.30 6.80 0.61
C MET A 70 22.78 6.47 0.84
N GLY A 71 23.65 6.62 -0.16
CA GLY A 71 25.10 6.39 -0.09
C GLY A 71 25.90 7.28 -1.03
N GLU A 72 27.23 7.18 -1.03
CA GLU A 72 28.11 8.02 -1.85
C GLU A 72 28.36 7.46 -3.25
N THR A 73 28.41 6.12 -3.35
CA THR A 73 28.58 5.40 -4.61
C THR A 73 27.33 4.64 -5.00
N THR A 74 27.20 4.26 -6.27
CA THR A 74 26.06 3.45 -6.75
C THR A 74 25.98 2.11 -6.03
N GLU A 75 27.11 1.42 -5.86
CA GLU A 75 27.16 0.11 -5.20
C GLU A 75 26.75 0.21 -3.72
N GLU A 76 27.33 1.16 -2.99
CA GLU A 76 26.99 1.41 -1.58
C GLU A 76 25.50 1.76 -1.43
N THR A 77 25.00 2.61 -2.30
CA THR A 77 23.61 3.05 -2.29
C THR A 77 22.63 1.88 -2.48
N GLU A 78 22.92 0.98 -3.40
CA GLU A 78 22.10 -0.22 -3.62
C GLU A 78 22.13 -1.17 -2.41
N VAL A 79 23.30 -1.39 -1.82
CA VAL A 79 23.46 -2.21 -0.61
C VAL A 79 22.69 -1.61 0.56
N LEU A 80 22.81 -0.29 0.79
CA LEU A 80 22.12 0.42 1.86
C LEU A 80 20.61 0.45 1.65
N LEU A 81 20.14 0.57 0.40
CA LEU A 81 18.71 0.47 0.08
C LEU A 81 18.18 -0.91 0.44
N ASP A 82 18.87 -1.97 0.03
CA ASP A 82 18.45 -3.35 0.28
C ASP A 82 18.45 -3.67 1.78
N GLU A 83 19.45 -3.22 2.54
CA GLU A 83 19.46 -3.33 4.01
C GLU A 83 18.28 -2.57 4.63
N SER A 84 18.04 -1.34 4.17
CA SER A 84 16.98 -0.47 4.71
C SER A 84 15.58 -1.04 4.47
N LEU A 85 15.33 -1.60 3.28
CA LEU A 85 14.08 -2.27 2.96
C LEU A 85 13.89 -3.54 3.81
N LYS A 86 14.93 -4.35 3.98
CA LYS A 86 14.89 -5.54 4.86
C LYS A 86 14.55 -5.16 6.29
N ARG A 87 15.16 -4.11 6.83
CA ARG A 87 14.87 -3.61 8.19
C ARG A 87 13.44 -3.10 8.31
N ALA A 88 12.97 -2.31 7.36
CA ALA A 88 11.60 -1.79 7.36
C ALA A 88 10.55 -2.91 7.29
N VAL A 89 10.82 -4.00 6.57
CA VAL A 89 9.99 -5.20 6.56
C VAL A 89 10.08 -5.95 7.90
N ALA A 90 11.29 -6.17 8.42
CA ALA A 90 11.50 -6.86 9.69
C ALA A 90 10.85 -6.12 10.88
N ARG A 91 10.80 -4.78 10.86
CA ARG A 91 10.12 -3.96 11.86
C ARG A 91 8.60 -3.98 11.73
N GLY A 92 8.08 -4.42 10.58
CA GLY A 92 6.66 -4.37 10.28
C GLY A 92 6.18 -2.98 9.88
N THR A 93 7.06 -2.08 9.47
CA THR A 93 6.66 -0.84 8.78
C THR A 93 6.09 -1.17 7.40
N LEU A 94 6.71 -2.15 6.73
CA LEU A 94 6.35 -2.61 5.41
C LEU A 94 6.00 -4.09 5.41
N LEU A 95 5.13 -4.45 4.48
CA LEU A 95 4.86 -5.83 4.10
C LEU A 95 5.49 -6.09 2.73
N LEU A 96 6.02 -7.30 2.54
CA LEU A 96 6.59 -7.74 1.27
C LEU A 96 5.76 -8.91 0.72
N ALA A 97 5.36 -8.81 -0.53
CA ALA A 97 4.80 -9.93 -1.27
C ALA A 97 5.57 -10.11 -2.58
N ASP A 98 5.84 -11.36 -2.92
CA ASP A 98 6.53 -11.71 -4.17
C ASP A 98 5.49 -12.10 -5.24
N VAL A 99 5.63 -11.52 -6.43
CA VAL A 99 4.83 -11.87 -7.60
C VAL A 99 5.72 -12.36 -8.73
N ASN A 100 5.17 -13.17 -9.64
CA ASN A 100 5.85 -13.53 -10.88
C ASN A 100 5.39 -12.59 -12.00
N LEU A 101 6.30 -11.74 -12.46
CA LEU A 101 6.13 -10.80 -13.55
C LEU A 101 7.05 -11.22 -14.70
N ASP A 102 6.49 -11.54 -15.86
CA ASP A 102 7.26 -11.96 -17.05
C ASP A 102 8.27 -13.09 -16.76
N GLY A 103 7.87 -14.06 -15.93
CA GLY A 103 8.72 -15.18 -15.51
C GLY A 103 9.82 -14.83 -14.51
N ARG A 104 9.83 -13.60 -13.97
CA ARG A 104 10.75 -13.14 -12.94
C ARG A 104 10.03 -12.91 -11.63
N LYS A 105 10.65 -13.33 -10.54
CA LYS A 105 10.18 -13.05 -9.19
C LYS A 105 10.47 -11.58 -8.84
N VAL A 106 9.44 -10.81 -8.54
CA VAL A 106 9.52 -9.38 -8.20
C VAL A 106 8.88 -9.15 -6.85
N GLY A 107 9.60 -8.50 -5.94
CA GLY A 107 9.10 -8.10 -4.63
C GLY A 107 8.33 -6.78 -4.69
N LEU A 108 7.13 -6.78 -4.12
CA LEU A 108 6.25 -5.62 -3.97
C LEU A 108 6.18 -5.22 -2.49
N TYR A 109 6.51 -3.97 -2.20
CA TYR A 109 6.47 -3.38 -0.86
C TYR A 109 5.17 -2.62 -0.64
N PHE A 110 4.46 -2.97 0.43
CA PHE A 110 3.22 -2.34 0.87
C PHE A 110 3.42 -1.70 2.23
N LEU A 111 2.68 -0.62 2.52
CA LEU A 111 2.60 -0.12 3.89
C LEU A 111 1.88 -1.15 4.77
N ASN A 112 2.41 -1.44 5.95
CA ASN A 112 1.70 -2.28 6.92
C ASN A 112 0.45 -1.53 7.42
N SER A 113 -0.68 -1.88 6.84
CA SER A 113 -1.98 -1.26 7.01
C SER A 113 -3.06 -2.26 6.62
N PRO A 114 -4.33 -2.09 7.03
CA PRO A 114 -5.40 -3.01 6.65
C PRO A 114 -5.49 -3.26 5.13
N LYS A 115 -5.27 -2.21 4.32
CA LYS A 115 -5.24 -2.32 2.85
C LYS A 115 -4.01 -3.06 2.34
N GLY A 116 -2.83 -2.79 2.91
CA GLY A 116 -1.59 -3.49 2.55
C GLY A 116 -1.68 -4.98 2.87
N GLU A 117 -2.20 -5.35 4.04
CA GLU A 117 -2.42 -6.74 4.41
C GLU A 117 -3.39 -7.45 3.46
N ALA A 118 -4.51 -6.80 3.11
CA ALA A 118 -5.46 -7.34 2.15
C ALA A 118 -4.80 -7.58 0.78
N ALA A 119 -3.91 -6.68 0.35
CA ALA A 119 -3.14 -6.83 -0.89
C ALA A 119 -2.24 -8.07 -0.85
N VAL A 120 -1.47 -8.22 0.22
CA VAL A 120 -0.56 -9.36 0.40
C VAL A 120 -1.33 -10.68 0.46
N ARG A 121 -2.48 -10.71 1.15
CA ARG A 121 -3.37 -11.88 1.17
C ARG A 121 -3.88 -12.23 -0.22
N ALA A 122 -4.35 -11.25 -0.99
CA ALA A 122 -4.82 -11.46 -2.36
C ALA A 122 -3.71 -12.02 -3.28
N ILE A 123 -2.49 -11.51 -3.15
CA ILE A 123 -1.31 -12.02 -3.88
C ILE A 123 -1.05 -13.48 -3.51
N ASN A 124 -0.99 -13.79 -2.22
CA ASN A 124 -0.72 -15.15 -1.74
C ASN A 124 -1.80 -16.16 -2.16
N ASN A 125 -3.04 -15.70 -2.33
CA ASN A 125 -4.17 -16.50 -2.80
C ASN A 125 -4.25 -16.61 -4.34
N GLY A 126 -3.28 -16.06 -5.08
CA GLY A 126 -3.27 -16.08 -6.55
C GLY A 126 -4.33 -15.18 -7.20
N GLN A 127 -4.92 -14.26 -6.44
CA GLN A 127 -5.95 -13.31 -6.93
C GLN A 127 -5.34 -12.02 -7.50
N TRP A 128 -4.01 -11.96 -7.57
CA TRP A 128 -3.29 -10.85 -8.18
C TRP A 128 -3.25 -10.98 -9.70
N ARG A 129 -3.56 -9.90 -10.41
CA ARG A 129 -3.46 -9.81 -11.87
C ARG A 129 -2.61 -8.60 -12.22
N ASP A 130 -1.71 -8.71 -13.19
CA ASP A 130 -1.04 -7.52 -13.71
C ASP A 130 -2.02 -6.78 -14.63
N THR A 131 -2.49 -5.60 -14.22
CA THR A 131 -3.34 -4.75 -15.07
C THR A 131 -2.52 -3.97 -16.10
N GLY A 132 -1.19 -4.09 -16.11
CA GLY A 132 -0.29 -3.26 -16.92
C GLY A 132 -0.19 -1.81 -16.44
N LYS A 133 -0.99 -1.42 -15.42
CA LYS A 133 -0.88 -0.14 -14.73
C LYS A 133 0.15 -0.29 -13.61
N LYS A 134 1.35 0.25 -13.86
CA LYS A 134 2.38 0.38 -12.81
C LYS A 134 1.78 1.03 -11.56
N HIS A 135 2.02 0.43 -10.40
CA HIS A 135 1.60 0.92 -9.07
C HIS A 135 0.11 0.84 -8.72
N ALA A 136 -0.72 0.21 -9.56
CA ALA A 136 -2.15 -0.03 -9.28
C ALA A 136 -2.57 -1.38 -9.89
N PRO A 137 -2.18 -2.51 -9.29
CA PRO A 137 -2.25 -3.80 -9.95
C PRO A 137 -3.64 -4.44 -9.81
N VAL A 138 -4.54 -3.86 -9.02
CA VAL A 138 -5.83 -4.49 -8.73
C VAL A 138 -6.88 -3.40 -8.79
N GLU A 139 -7.51 -3.29 -9.96
CA GLU A 139 -8.96 -3.07 -9.98
C GLU A 139 -9.51 -4.38 -9.41
N LEU A 140 -10.09 -4.33 -8.20
CA LEU A 140 -10.85 -5.46 -7.68
C LEU A 140 -11.84 -5.85 -8.79
N ILE A 141 -11.71 -7.06 -9.32
CA ILE A 141 -12.81 -7.67 -10.03
C ILE A 141 -13.85 -7.88 -8.95
N GLN A 142 -14.77 -6.92 -8.90
CA GLN A 142 -15.87 -6.80 -7.96
C GLN A 142 -15.39 -6.73 -6.49
N GLU A 143 -15.45 -5.53 -5.89
CA GLU A 143 -16.13 -5.50 -4.60
C GLU A 143 -17.47 -6.17 -4.91
N THR A 144 -17.68 -7.46 -4.60
CA THR A 144 -19.04 -7.94 -4.45
C THR A 144 -19.61 -6.97 -3.44
N PRO A 145 -20.52 -6.08 -3.85
CA PRO A 145 -21.02 -5.10 -2.92
C PRO A 145 -21.61 -5.94 -1.80
N ASN A 146 -21.08 -5.74 -0.60
CA ASN A 146 -21.61 -6.41 0.58
C ASN A 146 -23.13 -6.21 0.54
N ILE A 147 -23.91 -7.30 0.60
CA ILE A 147 -25.36 -7.27 0.32
C ILE A 147 -26.09 -6.23 1.18
N PHE A 148 -25.57 -5.97 2.38
CA PHE A 148 -26.05 -4.93 3.29
C PHE A 148 -25.83 -3.51 2.73
N ARG A 149 -24.70 -3.27 2.07
CA ARG A 149 -24.36 -1.99 1.43
C ARG A 149 -25.23 -1.71 0.20
N LEU A 150 -25.51 -2.70 -0.65
CA LEU A 150 -26.45 -2.55 -1.78
C LEU A 150 -27.85 -2.18 -1.30
N TYR A 151 -28.31 -2.84 -0.24
CA TYR A 151 -29.61 -2.57 0.35
C TYR A 151 -29.72 -1.11 0.83
N GLU A 152 -28.72 -0.63 1.56
CA GLU A 152 -28.72 0.75 2.07
C GLU A 152 -28.64 1.80 0.96
N GLU A 153 -27.88 1.54 -0.12
CA GLU A 153 -27.73 2.46 -1.24
C GLU A 153 -29.00 2.55 -2.12
N HIS A 154 -29.81 1.48 -2.22
CA HIS A 154 -30.94 1.42 -3.15
C HIS A 154 -32.35 1.41 -2.51
N ILE A 155 -32.49 0.92 -1.26
CA ILE A 155 -33.81 0.69 -0.65
C ILE A 155 -34.05 1.52 0.62
N GLY A 156 -33.01 1.73 1.44
CA GLY A 156 -33.11 2.56 2.64
C GLY A 156 -32.43 1.95 3.87
N PRO A 157 -32.68 2.47 5.09
CA PRO A 157 -31.90 2.14 6.27
C PRO A 157 -31.98 0.65 6.66
N LEU A 158 -30.83 0.07 7.00
CA LEU A 158 -30.72 -1.33 7.39
C LEU A 158 -31.29 -1.57 8.81
N THR A 159 -32.53 -2.05 8.88
CA THR A 159 -33.14 -2.45 10.15
C THR A 159 -32.68 -3.85 10.58
N PRO A 160 -32.67 -4.18 11.89
CA PRO A 160 -32.18 -5.47 12.38
C PRO A 160 -32.85 -6.70 11.74
N MET A 161 -34.18 -6.61 11.49
CA MET A 161 -34.95 -7.68 10.85
C MET A 161 -34.56 -7.90 9.37
N ILE A 162 -34.11 -6.83 8.69
CA ILE A 162 -33.66 -6.88 7.30
C ILE A 162 -32.23 -7.40 7.23
N ALA A 163 -31.39 -7.05 8.21
CA ALA A 163 -30.04 -7.60 8.32
C ALA A 163 -30.08 -9.13 8.51
N GLU A 164 -31.01 -9.64 9.33
CA GLU A 164 -31.20 -11.07 9.52
C GLU A 164 -31.64 -11.76 8.21
N ALA A 165 -32.62 -11.20 7.50
CA ALA A 165 -33.09 -11.72 6.22
C ALA A 165 -32.03 -11.70 5.10
N LEU A 166 -31.18 -10.67 5.06
CA LEU A 166 -30.08 -10.58 4.10
C LEU A 166 -28.97 -11.59 4.40
N GLY A 167 -28.70 -11.87 5.69
CA GLY A 167 -27.76 -12.92 6.09
C GLY A 167 -28.24 -14.32 5.70
N GLU A 168 -29.53 -14.64 5.91
CA GLU A 168 -30.11 -15.92 5.48
C GLU A 168 -30.07 -16.11 3.95
N ALA A 169 -30.23 -15.01 3.19
CA ALA A 169 -30.14 -15.03 1.73
C ALA A 169 -28.70 -15.27 1.23
N GLU A 170 -27.70 -14.73 1.91
CA GLU A 170 -26.27 -14.95 1.62
C GLU A 170 -25.88 -16.43 1.77
N ASP A 171 -26.46 -17.13 2.75
CA ASP A 171 -26.22 -18.56 2.99
C ASP A 171 -26.97 -19.48 2.01
N THR A 172 -28.05 -19.00 1.39
CA THR A 172 -28.96 -19.82 0.57
C THR A 172 -28.69 -19.73 -0.94
N TYR A 173 -28.10 -18.63 -1.42
CA TYR A 173 -27.93 -18.37 -2.86
C TYR A 173 -26.45 -18.18 -3.27
N PRO A 174 -25.99 -18.77 -4.39
CA PRO A 174 -24.64 -18.53 -4.89
C PRO A 174 -24.41 -17.06 -5.27
N PRO A 175 -23.19 -16.50 -5.07
CA PRO A 175 -22.87 -15.08 -5.31
C PRO A 175 -23.08 -14.57 -6.75
N ILE A 176 -23.37 -15.46 -7.70
CA ILE A 176 -23.52 -15.16 -9.14
C ILE A 176 -24.92 -14.64 -9.52
N TRP A 177 -25.85 -14.56 -8.56
CA TRP A 177 -27.27 -14.24 -8.79
C TRP A 177 -27.71 -12.86 -8.29
N ILE A 178 -26.81 -11.87 -8.28
CA ILE A 178 -27.14 -10.47 -7.90
C ILE A 178 -26.51 -9.48 -8.90
N GLU A 179 -26.65 -9.71 -10.21
CA GLU A 179 -26.31 -8.71 -11.25
C GLU A 179 -27.49 -8.33 -12.17
N GLU A 180 -28.71 -8.81 -11.93
CA GLU A 180 -29.91 -8.36 -12.66
C GLU A 180 -31.06 -8.02 -11.72
N ALA A 181 -31.05 -6.79 -11.19
CA ALA A 181 -32.23 -6.05 -10.74
C ALA A 181 -31.98 -4.54 -10.78
#